data_AF-W1XKM4-F1
#
_entry.id   AF-W1XKM4-F1
#
_cell.length_a   1.000
_cell.length_b   1.000
_cell.length_c   1.000
_cell.angle_alpha   90.00
_cell.angle_beta   90.00
_cell.angle_gamma   90.00
#
_symmetry.space_group_name_H-M   'P 1'
#
loop_
_entity.id
_entity.type
_entity.pdbx_description
1 polymer ?
#
loop_
_entity_poly.entity_id
_entity_poly.type
_entity_poly.pdbx_seq_one_letter_code
_entity_poly.pdbx_strand_id
1 'polypeptide(L)'
;MQKQLAAHPELANDEVALQEVNAAFFKEYLPLLQKSEPTIKQPVRWKNALGELNANLDISIADPAKSSSSTNKDIKSLNFDVKLPLNVATEIAMLY
;
A
#
# COMPACT_ATOMS: atom_id res chain seq x y z
N MET A 1 9.84 -1.63 -14.25
CA MET A 1 8.40 -1.91 -14.40
C MET A 1 8.06 -2.48 -15.78
N GLN A 2 8.08 -1.71 -16.88
CA GLN A 2 7.66 -2.24 -18.21
C GLN A 2 8.54 -3.39 -18.76
N LYS A 3 9.84 -3.42 -18.44
CA LYS A 3 10.76 -4.42 -19.02
C LYS A 3 10.55 -5.87 -18.54
N GLN A 4 9.89 -6.10 -17.40
CA GLN A 4 9.67 -7.46 -16.88
C GLN A 4 8.23 -7.97 -17.11
N LEU A 5 7.21 -7.10 -17.10
CA LEU A 5 5.88 -7.49 -17.61
C LEU A 5 5.95 -7.85 -19.11
N ALA A 6 6.85 -7.23 -19.86
CA ALA A 6 7.11 -7.59 -21.26
C ALA A 6 7.77 -8.98 -21.43
N ALA A 7 8.35 -9.54 -20.38
CA ALA A 7 9.00 -10.86 -20.43
C ALA A 7 8.03 -12.02 -20.14
N HIS A 8 6.86 -11.74 -19.55
CA HIS A 8 5.85 -12.73 -19.16
C HIS A 8 4.43 -12.20 -19.44
N PRO A 9 4.00 -12.11 -20.71
CA PRO A 9 2.66 -11.66 -21.09
C PRO A 9 1.52 -12.51 -20.49
N GLU A 10 1.81 -13.75 -20.09
CA GLU A 10 0.89 -14.66 -19.40
C GLU A 10 0.49 -14.20 -17.98
N LEU A 11 1.33 -13.42 -17.30
CA LEU A 11 1.06 -12.89 -15.95
C LEU A 11 0.13 -11.66 -15.97
N ALA A 12 -0.14 -11.09 -17.14
CA ALA A 12 -1.02 -9.92 -17.26
C ALA A 12 -2.50 -10.26 -17.01
N ASN A 13 -2.89 -11.53 -17.17
CA ASN A 13 -4.27 -12.00 -16.96
C ASN A 13 -4.46 -12.81 -15.67
N ASP A 14 -3.38 -13.11 -14.94
CA ASP A 14 -3.42 -13.82 -13.66
C ASP A 14 -3.02 -12.86 -12.53
N GLU A 15 -4.02 -12.28 -11.88
CA GLU A 15 -3.82 -11.33 -10.78
C GLU A 15 -3.04 -11.95 -9.61
N VAL A 16 -3.21 -13.25 -9.36
CA VAL A 16 -2.55 -13.96 -8.25
C VAL A 16 -1.07 -14.11 -8.56
N ALA A 17 -0.73 -14.59 -9.75
CA ALA A 17 0.66 -14.75 -10.16
C ALA A 17 1.38 -13.39 -10.26
N LEU A 18 0.68 -12.34 -10.71
CA LEU A 18 1.22 -10.97 -10.70
C LEU A 18 1.48 -10.47 -9.27
N GLN A 19 0.58 -10.79 -8.33
CA GLN A 19 0.74 -10.41 -6.93
C GLN A 19 1.91 -11.13 -6.27
N GLU A 20 2.12 -12.42 -6.58
CA GLU A 20 3.28 -13.18 -6.09
C GLU A 20 4.60 -12.62 -6.62
N VAL A 21 4.68 -12.30 -7.92
CA VAL A 21 5.87 -11.69 -8.52
C VAL A 21 6.15 -10.32 -7.90
N ASN A 22 5.13 -9.49 -7.72
CA ASN A 22 5.26 -8.19 -7.06
C ASN A 22 5.70 -8.33 -5.59
N ALA A 23 5.19 -9.32 -4.87
CA ALA A 23 5.58 -9.59 -3.49
C ALA A 23 7.02 -10.10 -3.39
N ALA A 24 7.45 -10.98 -4.29
CA ALA A 24 8.82 -11.46 -4.38
C ALA A 24 9.78 -10.29 -4.69
N PHE A 25 9.42 -9.45 -5.65
CA PHE A 25 10.17 -8.24 -5.97
C PHE A 25 10.24 -7.31 -4.76
N PHE A 26 9.11 -7.01 -4.12
CA PHE A 26 9.12 -6.14 -2.94
C PHE A 26 10.05 -6.68 -1.83
N LYS A 27 10.04 -8.00 -1.58
CA LYS A 27 10.95 -8.65 -0.62
C LYS A 27 12.42 -8.52 -1.03
N GLU A 28 12.74 -8.65 -2.31
CA GLU A 28 14.12 -8.50 -2.82
C GLU A 28 14.66 -7.07 -2.57
N TYR A 29 13.82 -6.05 -2.76
CA TYR A 29 14.21 -4.64 -2.56
C TYR A 29 14.02 -4.14 -1.13
N LEU A 30 13.34 -4.91 -0.27
CA LEU A 30 13.07 -4.51 1.12
C LEU A 30 14.36 -4.11 1.88
N PRO A 31 15.48 -4.85 1.84
CA PRO A 31 16.71 -4.46 2.53
C PRO A 31 17.29 -3.12 2.05
N LEU A 32 17.10 -2.79 0.77
CA LEU A 32 17.51 -1.48 0.25
C LEU A 32 16.61 -0.38 0.81
N LEU A 33 15.29 -0.60 0.81
CA LEU A 33 14.33 0.34 1.39
C LEU A 33 14.62 0.55 2.88
N GLN A 34 14.83 -0.51 3.65
CA GLN A 34 15.17 -0.44 5.08
C GLN A 34 16.39 0.43 5.39
N LYS A 35 17.44 0.37 4.55
CA LYS A 35 18.64 1.22 4.71
C LYS A 35 18.35 2.70 4.52
N SER A 36 17.45 3.03 3.60
CA SER A 36 17.09 4.42 3.29
C SER A 36 15.93 4.98 4.13
N GLU A 37 15.27 4.12 4.93
CA GLU A 37 14.08 4.43 5.74
C GLU A 37 13.04 5.35 5.02
N PRO A 38 12.61 5.02 3.78
CA PRO A 38 11.75 5.89 3.00
C PRO A 38 10.31 5.90 3.54
N THR A 39 9.61 6.99 3.22
CA THR A 39 8.14 7.07 3.34
C THR A 39 7.53 7.01 1.94
N ILE A 40 6.77 5.95 1.68
CA ILE A 40 6.01 5.74 0.45
C ILE A 40 4.64 6.40 0.64
N LYS A 41 4.31 7.38 -0.22
CA LYS A 41 3.01 8.08 -0.18
C LYS A 41 2.16 7.65 -1.36
N GLN A 42 1.01 7.05 -1.09
CA GLN A 42 0.07 6.58 -2.10
C GLN A 42 -1.29 7.30 -1.94
N PRO A 43 -1.69 8.15 -2.91
CA PRO A 43 -3.05 8.67 -2.91
C PRO A 43 -4.02 7.54 -3.25
N VAL A 44 -5.00 7.32 -2.38
CA VAL A 44 -6.09 6.37 -2.54
C VAL A 44 -7.36 7.16 -2.84
N ARG A 45 -8.09 6.77 -3.89
CA ARG A 45 -9.39 7.36 -4.21
C ARG A 45 -10.40 6.24 -4.36
N TRP A 46 -11.51 6.36 -3.66
CA TRP A 46 -12.61 5.42 -3.75
C TRP A 46 -13.90 6.19 -4.05
N LYS A 47 -14.60 5.81 -5.11
CA LYS A 47 -15.87 6.40 -5.51
C LYS A 47 -16.99 5.42 -5.24
N ASN A 48 -18.05 5.88 -4.59
CA ASN A 48 -19.27 5.11 -4.36
C ASN A 48 -20.51 5.91 -4.81
N ALA A 49 -21.71 5.36 -4.58
CA ALA A 49 -22.97 6.00 -4.99
C ALA A 49 -23.23 7.34 -4.28
N LEU A 50 -22.63 7.57 -3.11
CA LEU A 50 -22.83 8.78 -2.29
C LEU A 50 -21.73 9.83 -2.49
N GLY A 51 -20.58 9.49 -3.06
CA GLY A 51 -19.53 10.46 -3.35
C GLY A 51 -18.14 9.86 -3.58
N GLU A 52 -17.13 10.74 -3.50
CA GLU A 52 -15.72 10.37 -3.66
C GLU A 52 -14.97 10.51 -2.33
N LEU A 53 -14.53 9.38 -1.81
CA LEU A 53 -13.55 9.27 -0.75
C LEU A 53 -12.15 9.52 -1.31
N ASN A 54 -11.42 10.44 -0.70
CA ASN A 54 -10.01 10.66 -1.01
C ASN A 54 -9.20 10.42 0.26
N ALA A 55 -8.16 9.60 0.17
CA ALA A 55 -7.26 9.33 1.27
C ALA A 55 -5.80 9.34 0.80
N ASN A 56 -4.87 9.59 1.72
CA ASN A 56 -3.45 9.34 1.49
C ASN A 56 -3.01 8.21 2.42
N LEU A 57 -2.34 7.21 1.83
CA LEU A 57 -1.71 6.13 2.55
C LEU A 57 -0.20 6.36 2.56
N ASP A 58 0.34 6.67 3.74
CA ASP A 58 1.76 6.86 3.96
C ASP A 58 2.33 5.64 4.69
N ILE A 59 3.24 4.93 4.04
CA ILE A 59 3.92 3.74 4.59
C ILE A 59 5.39 4.09 4.80
N SER A 60 5.81 4.16 6.05
CA SER A 60 7.23 4.38 6.39
C SER A 60 7.91 3.04 6.66
N ILE A 61 8.97 2.76 5.93
CA ILE A 61 9.77 1.55 6.10
C ILE A 61 10.79 1.80 7.22
N ALA A 62 10.92 0.84 8.13
CA ALA A 62 11.86 0.91 9.24
C ALA A 62 13.19 0.25 8.90
N ASP A 63 14.27 0.76 9.49
CA ASP A 63 15.45 -0.07 9.75
C ASP A 63 15.07 -1.09 10.86
N PRO A 64 15.09 -2.40 10.60
CA PRO A 64 14.68 -3.40 11.58
C PRO A 64 15.55 -3.40 12.85
N ALA A 65 16.78 -2.88 12.81
CA ALA A 65 17.63 -2.72 14.00
C ALA A 65 17.17 -1.55 14.90
N LYS A 66 16.42 -0.58 14.35
CA LYS A 66 15.91 0.60 15.06
C LYS A 66 14.39 0.57 15.26
N SER A 67 13.73 -0.48 14.77
CA SER A 67 12.27 -0.58 14.79
C SER A 67 11.76 -0.80 16.21
N SER A 68 10.79 0.00 16.62
CA SER A 68 10.06 -0.13 17.89
C SER A 68 8.72 -0.87 17.73
N SER A 69 8.37 -1.28 16.51
CA SER A 69 7.12 -1.97 16.20
C SER A 69 7.15 -3.43 16.69
N SER A 70 6.13 -3.83 17.45
CA SER A 70 6.00 -5.17 18.02
C SER A 70 5.33 -6.18 17.08
N THR A 71 4.59 -5.70 16.07
CA THR A 71 3.81 -6.53 15.14
C THR A 71 4.51 -6.77 13.81
N ASN A 72 5.23 -5.76 13.31
CA ASN A 72 6.04 -5.89 12.09
C ASN A 72 7.26 -4.95 12.19
N LYS A 73 8.46 -5.53 12.23
CA LYS A 73 9.70 -4.76 12.41
C LYS A 73 10.11 -3.97 11.16
N ASP A 74 9.56 -4.28 10.00
CA ASP A 74 9.91 -3.63 8.73
C ASP A 74 9.09 -2.36 8.48
N ILE A 75 8.03 -2.14 9.25
CA ILE A 75 7.15 -0.97 9.14
C ILE A 75 7.32 -0.07 10.36
N LYS A 76 7.75 1.17 10.13
CA LYS A 76 7.94 2.19 11.17
C LYS A 76 6.62 2.84 11.55
N SER A 77 5.82 3.19 10.54
CA SER A 77 4.51 3.80 10.71
C SER A 77 3.64 3.53 9.49
N LEU A 78 2.35 3.40 9.73
CA LEU A 78 1.31 3.37 8.70
C LEU A 78 0.34 4.49 9.02
N ASN A 79 0.26 5.50 8.15
CA ASN A 79 -0.68 6.61 8.32
C ASN A 79 -1.71 6.59 7.20
N PHE A 80 -2.98 6.79 7.55
CA PHE A 80 -4.09 6.83 6.62
C PHE A 80 -4.90 8.11 6.82
N ASP A 81 -4.61 9.12 6.00
CA ASP A 81 -5.26 10.43 6.08
C ASP A 81 -6.48 10.47 5.18
N VAL A 82 -7.67 10.43 5.77
CA VAL A 82 -8.93 10.37 5.04
C VAL A 82 -9.61 11.73 4.99
N LYS A 83 -9.96 12.18 3.79
CA LYS A 83 -10.91 13.29 3.58
C LYS A 83 -12.27 12.70 3.27
N LEU A 84 -13.13 12.66 4.29
CA LEU A 84 -14.46 12.08 4.22
C LEU A 84 -15.52 13.17 4.03
N PRO A 85 -16.25 13.18 2.91
CA PRO A 85 -17.50 13.93 2.82
C PRO A 85 -18.52 13.41 3.83
N LEU A 86 -19.27 14.30 4.50
CA LEU A 86 -20.21 13.93 5.56
C LEU A 86 -21.29 12.92 5.11
N ASN A 87 -21.72 13.02 3.85
CA ASN A 87 -22.68 12.11 3.23
C ASN A 87 -22.13 10.69 3.00
N VAL A 88 -20.80 10.51 2.90
CA VAL A 88 -20.14 9.19 2.83
C VAL A 88 -19.94 8.62 4.24
N ALA A 89 -19.72 9.48 5.23
CA ALA A 89 -19.54 9.09 6.63
C ALA A 89 -20.71 8.30 7.22
N THR A 90 -21.93 8.72 6.88
CA THR A 90 -23.17 8.11 7.36
C THR A 90 -23.36 6.67 6.87
N GLU A 91 -22.80 6.30 5.70
CA GLU A 91 -22.95 4.96 5.14
C GLU A 91 -21.95 3.96 5.74
N ILE A 92 -20.70 4.38 5.98
CA ILE A 92 -19.69 3.55 6.67
C ILE A 92 -20.17 3.18 8.08
N ALA A 93 -20.84 4.12 8.77
CA ALA A 93 -21.40 3.87 10.09
C ALA A 93 -22.61 2.92 10.09
N MET A 94 -23.36 2.82 8.98
CA MET A 94 -24.50 1.91 8.84
C MET A 94 -24.10 0.48 8.45
N LEU A 95 -22.83 0.25 8.08
CA LEU A 95 -22.28 -1.07 7.77
C LEU A 95 -21.80 -1.84 9.02
N TYR A 96 -22.07 -1.32 10.22
CA TYR A 96 -21.77 -1.95 11.52
C TYR A 96 -23.03 -2.23 12.33
#